data_AF-A0A9P7RYL0-F1
#
_entry.id   AF-A0A9P7RYL0-F1
#
_cell.length_a   1.000
_cell.length_b   1.000
_cell.length_c   1.000
_cell.angle_alpha   90.00
_cell.angle_beta   90.00
_cell.angle_gamma   90.00
#
_symmetry.space_group_name_H-M   'P 1'
#
loop_
_entity.id
_entity.type
_entity.pdbx_description
1 polymer ?
#
loop_
_entity_poly.entity_id
_entity_poly.type
_entity_poly.pdbx_seq_one_letter_code
_entity_poly.pdbx_strand_id
1 'polypeptide(L)'
;MDNEVAARHTKDIKFCDMTSNQAIVYHESLRTERAHLLQAAIEAVKKQGQQNEEKFLQDVLDVFTVLLGKKVYPHLTGNVHAQTSPSTAYDTEKTVQHARKLVSIFEANKIPKERVCIKIPATPESMVACKVLAEMGIQTLATTLFSVPQAIAASQANCTFVAPYFNELRVHFEPSLWRDYTHPAEDHPSSQTIVSIKQAFQTLESKTQVMPAR
;
A
#
# COMPACT_ATOMS: atom_id res chain seq x y z
N MET A 1 5.11 -6.02 -4.39
CA MET A 1 6.00 -6.60 -3.36
C MET A 1 6.34 -8.02 -3.78
N ASP A 2 7.11 -8.15 -4.86
CA ASP A 2 7.59 -9.45 -5.38
C ASP A 2 9.11 -9.41 -5.37
N ASN A 3 9.73 -10.36 -4.67
CA ASN A 3 11.18 -10.45 -4.52
C ASN A 3 11.91 -10.69 -5.85
N GLU A 4 11.33 -11.44 -6.78
CA GLU A 4 11.97 -11.72 -8.06
C GLU A 4 11.95 -10.50 -8.97
N VAL A 5 10.85 -9.74 -8.97
CA VAL A 5 10.78 -8.45 -9.65
C VAL A 5 11.80 -7.49 -9.05
N ALA A 6 11.89 -7.41 -7.72
CA ALA A 6 12.88 -6.58 -7.04
C ALA A 6 14.31 -7.00 -7.42
N ALA A 7 14.66 -8.27 -7.29
CA ALA A 7 16.00 -8.77 -7.59
C ALA A 7 16.39 -8.63 -9.07
N ARG A 8 15.46 -8.86 -10.00
CA ARG A 8 15.70 -8.76 -11.44
C ARG A 8 16.07 -7.34 -11.87
N HIS A 9 15.40 -6.34 -11.30
CA HIS A 9 15.54 -4.95 -11.73
C HIS A 9 16.48 -4.12 -10.85
N THR A 10 17.09 -4.72 -9.81
CA THR A 10 17.96 -3.99 -8.86
C THR A 10 19.42 -4.40 -8.85
N LYS A 11 19.92 -4.96 -9.95
CA LYS A 11 21.35 -5.29 -10.10
C LYS A 11 22.25 -4.06 -10.08
N ASP A 12 21.87 -3.02 -10.84
CA ASP A 12 22.67 -1.80 -10.99
C ASP A 12 22.01 -0.55 -10.38
N ILE A 13 20.68 -0.57 -10.17
CA ILE A 13 19.90 0.56 -9.64
C ILE A 13 18.88 0.02 -8.64
N LYS A 14 18.86 0.54 -7.41
CA LYS A 14 17.83 0.13 -6.44
C LYS A 14 16.53 0.89 -6.67
N PHE A 15 15.40 0.22 -6.45
CA PHE A 15 14.11 0.92 -6.40
C PHE A 15 14.09 1.86 -5.19
N CYS A 16 13.40 3.00 -5.32
CA CYS A 16 13.16 3.85 -4.16
C CYS A 16 12.18 3.13 -3.22
N ASP A 17 10.94 2.98 -3.66
CA ASP A 17 9.87 2.37 -2.89
C ASP A 17 9.33 1.14 -3.61
N MET A 18 8.73 0.20 -2.88
CA MET A 18 7.96 -0.89 -3.47
C MET A 18 6.63 -1.07 -2.77
N THR A 19 5.56 -1.09 -3.57
CA THR A 19 4.18 -1.16 -3.07
C THR A 19 3.62 -2.57 -3.00
N SER A 20 2.61 -2.74 -2.15
CA SER A 20 1.78 -3.94 -2.05
C SER A 20 0.30 -3.56 -1.91
N ASN A 21 -0.57 -4.55 -2.03
CA ASN A 21 -2.01 -4.52 -1.74
C ASN A 21 -2.49 -5.96 -1.49
N GLN A 22 -3.76 -6.14 -1.14
CA GLN A 22 -4.32 -7.46 -0.83
C GLN A 22 -4.31 -8.40 -2.03
N ALA A 23 -4.51 -7.89 -3.26
CA ALA A 23 -4.45 -8.71 -4.46
C ALA A 23 -3.03 -9.27 -4.70
N ILE A 24 -2.00 -8.46 -4.51
CA ILE A 24 -0.59 -8.89 -4.60
C ILE A 24 -0.30 -9.95 -3.53
N VAL A 25 -0.73 -9.73 -2.29
CA VAL A 25 -0.52 -10.70 -1.19
C VAL A 25 -1.25 -12.01 -1.48
N TYR A 26 -2.47 -11.96 -2.02
CA TYR A 26 -3.20 -13.13 -2.46
C TYR A 26 -2.45 -13.88 -3.58
N HIS A 27 -2.00 -13.20 -4.63
CA HIS A 27 -1.26 -13.86 -5.70
C HIS A 27 0.07 -14.45 -5.22
N GLU A 28 0.80 -13.77 -4.33
CA GLU A 28 2.03 -14.31 -3.73
C GLU A 28 1.76 -15.53 -2.83
N SER A 29 0.59 -15.65 -2.20
CA SER A 29 0.25 -16.83 -1.38
C SER A 29 -0.02 -18.09 -2.20
N LEU A 30 -0.40 -17.93 -3.47
CA LEU A 30 -0.63 -19.04 -4.41
C LEU A 30 0.67 -19.60 -5.01
N ARG A 31 1.80 -18.90 -4.85
CA ARG A 31 3.10 -19.29 -5.41
C ARG A 31 3.77 -20.36 -4.54
N THR A 32 4.06 -21.51 -5.11
CA THR A 32 4.61 -22.66 -4.37
C THR A 32 5.99 -22.36 -3.76
N GLU A 33 6.79 -21.56 -4.45
CA GLU A 33 8.09 -21.05 -3.97
C GLU A 33 7.97 -20.10 -2.76
N ARG A 34 6.77 -19.56 -2.48
CA ARG A 34 6.48 -18.72 -1.32
C ARG A 34 5.83 -19.50 -0.16
N ALA A 35 5.49 -20.77 -0.34
CA ALA A 35 4.78 -21.58 0.67
C ALA A 35 5.51 -21.58 2.02
N HIS A 36 6.84 -21.59 2.03
CA HIS A 36 7.64 -21.54 3.26
C HIS A 36 7.42 -20.24 4.08
N LEU A 37 7.16 -19.10 3.42
CA LEU A 37 6.86 -17.83 4.10
C LEU A 37 5.46 -17.84 4.71
N LEU A 38 4.49 -18.39 3.98
CA LEU A 38 3.12 -18.54 4.49
C LEU A 38 3.09 -19.48 5.69
N GLN A 39 3.80 -20.61 5.61
CA GLN A 39 3.96 -21.55 6.73
C GLN A 39 4.60 -20.88 7.95
N ALA A 40 5.66 -20.10 7.74
CA ALA A 40 6.30 -19.33 8.82
C ALA A 40 5.34 -18.31 9.46
N ALA A 41 4.46 -17.67 8.67
CA ALA A 41 3.44 -16.77 9.19
C ALA A 41 2.40 -17.51 10.05
N ILE A 42 1.92 -18.66 9.57
CA ILE A 42 0.99 -19.53 10.31
C ILE A 42 1.59 -19.96 11.65
N GLU A 43 2.85 -20.40 11.65
CA GLU A 43 3.54 -20.82 12.88
C GLU A 43 3.76 -19.66 13.86
N ALA A 44 4.08 -18.47 13.35
CA ALA A 44 4.25 -17.28 14.17
C ALA A 44 2.94 -16.88 14.88
N VAL A 45 1.79 -16.99 14.20
CA VAL A 45 0.49 -16.65 14.79
C VAL A 45 -0.01 -17.74 15.72
N LYS A 46 0.20 -19.03 15.40
CA LYS A 46 -0.13 -20.14 16.31
C LYS A 46 0.55 -19.99 17.67
N LYS A 47 1.79 -19.53 17.71
CA LYS A 47 2.53 -19.26 18.96
C LYS A 47 1.92 -18.15 19.81
N GLN A 48 1.12 -17.25 19.22
CA GLN A 48 0.41 -16.19 19.95
C GLN A 48 -0.90 -16.70 20.58
N GLY A 49 -1.33 -17.93 20.27
CA GLY A 49 -2.50 -18.54 20.87
C GLY A 49 -3.85 -17.99 20.41
N GLN A 50 -3.91 -17.33 19.25
CA GLN A 50 -5.16 -16.79 18.68
C GLN A 50 -6.19 -17.91 18.45
N GLN A 51 -7.34 -17.81 19.14
CA GLN A 51 -8.42 -18.80 19.07
C GLN A 51 -9.55 -18.41 18.11
N ASN A 52 -9.72 -17.11 17.83
CA ASN A 52 -10.74 -16.66 16.89
C ASN A 52 -10.24 -16.88 15.45
N GLU A 53 -10.98 -17.64 14.65
CA GLU A 53 -10.58 -18.05 13.30
C GLU A 53 -10.40 -16.86 12.35
N GLU A 54 -11.35 -15.93 12.31
CA GLU A 54 -11.26 -14.74 11.45
C GLU A 54 -10.04 -13.89 11.79
N LYS A 55 -9.82 -13.65 13.07
CA LYS A 55 -8.66 -12.92 13.57
C LYS A 55 -7.36 -13.68 13.32
N PHE A 56 -7.37 -15.01 13.46
CA PHE A 56 -6.23 -15.86 13.12
C PHE A 56 -5.84 -15.69 11.65
N LEU A 57 -6.81 -15.72 10.74
CA LEU A 57 -6.56 -15.52 9.31
C LEU A 57 -6.00 -14.12 9.03
N GLN A 58 -6.59 -13.07 9.60
CA GLN A 58 -6.08 -11.69 9.43
C GLN A 58 -4.66 -11.55 10.02
N ASP A 59 -4.40 -12.11 11.20
CA ASP A 59 -3.07 -12.12 11.83
C ASP A 59 -2.03 -12.83 10.94
N VAL A 60 -2.41 -13.95 10.30
CA VAL A 60 -1.52 -14.68 9.37
C VAL A 60 -1.24 -13.84 8.12
N LEU A 61 -2.25 -13.20 7.54
CA LEU A 61 -2.07 -12.33 6.38
C LEU A 61 -1.18 -11.12 6.68
N ASP A 62 -1.31 -10.53 7.88
CA ASP A 62 -0.48 -9.42 8.33
C ASP A 62 1.00 -9.84 8.43
N VAL A 63 1.27 -10.97 9.10
CA VAL A 63 2.63 -11.51 9.23
C VAL A 63 3.19 -11.90 7.86
N PHE A 64 2.39 -12.56 7.03
CA PHE A 64 2.81 -12.96 5.69
C PHE A 64 3.16 -11.73 4.82
N THR A 65 2.35 -10.68 4.85
CA THR A 65 2.62 -9.40 4.17
C THR A 65 3.95 -8.80 4.61
N VAL A 66 4.24 -8.81 5.91
CA VAL A 66 5.52 -8.30 6.43
C VAL A 66 6.69 -9.18 6.01
N LEU A 67 6.54 -10.50 6.00
CA LEU A 67 7.59 -11.41 5.55
C LEU A 67 7.92 -11.23 4.06
N LEU A 68 6.92 -10.97 3.22
CA LEU A 68 7.13 -10.57 1.82
C LEU A 68 7.86 -9.23 1.74
N GLY A 69 7.44 -8.25 2.54
CA GLY A 69 8.08 -6.93 2.63
C GLY A 69 9.56 -7.01 3.02
N LYS A 70 9.88 -7.91 3.96
CA LYS A 70 11.24 -8.17 4.41
C LYS A 70 12.14 -8.73 3.31
N LYS A 71 11.59 -9.53 2.38
CA LYS A 71 12.36 -10.06 1.25
C LYS A 71 12.75 -8.94 0.27
N VAL A 72 11.85 -7.99 0.01
CA VAL A 72 12.12 -6.90 -0.94
C VAL A 72 12.94 -5.77 -0.34
N TYR A 73 12.88 -5.55 0.98
CA TYR A 73 13.51 -4.42 1.67
C TYR A 73 15.00 -4.18 1.34
N PRO A 74 15.89 -5.19 1.25
CA PRO A 74 17.30 -4.98 0.88
C PRO A 74 17.52 -4.34 -0.50
N HIS A 75 16.52 -4.44 -1.38
CA HIS A 75 16.53 -3.89 -2.73
C HIS A 75 16.05 -2.44 -2.82
N LEU A 76 15.68 -1.82 -1.68
CA LEU A 76 15.06 -0.50 -1.63
C LEU A 76 15.95 0.56 -0.99
N THR A 77 15.94 1.78 -1.54
CA THR A 77 16.55 2.97 -0.89
C THR A 77 15.55 3.73 -0.02
N GLY A 78 14.26 3.61 -0.32
CA GLY A 78 13.12 4.21 0.39
C GLY A 78 12.23 3.15 1.05
N ASN A 79 10.92 3.29 0.93
CA ASN A 79 9.95 2.60 1.79
C ASN A 79 9.44 1.26 1.23
N VAL A 80 9.16 0.33 2.14
CA VAL A 80 8.24 -0.80 1.89
C VAL A 80 6.83 -0.34 2.19
N HIS A 81 5.89 -0.54 1.26
CA HIS A 81 4.48 -0.22 1.51
C HIS A 81 3.64 -1.47 1.74
N ALA A 82 2.79 -1.43 2.75
CA ALA A 82 1.80 -2.48 3.06
C ALA A 82 0.42 -1.85 3.27
N GLN A 83 -0.64 -2.56 2.91
CA GLN A 83 -2.00 -2.02 2.96
C GLN A 83 -2.78 -2.54 4.16
N THR A 84 -3.51 -1.65 4.84
CA THR A 84 -4.51 -2.06 5.84
C THR A 84 -5.65 -2.84 5.19
N SER A 85 -6.32 -3.70 5.95
CA SER A 85 -7.42 -4.50 5.46
C SER A 85 -8.56 -3.59 4.96
N PRO A 86 -9.09 -3.77 3.74
CA PRO A 86 -10.11 -2.87 3.20
C PRO A 86 -11.40 -2.89 4.02
N SER A 87 -11.65 -3.96 4.79
CA SER A 87 -12.80 -4.06 5.69
C SER A 87 -12.75 -3.04 6.83
N THR A 88 -11.58 -2.46 7.12
CA THR A 88 -11.42 -1.43 8.15
C THR A 88 -11.61 -0.02 7.62
N ALA A 89 -11.68 0.19 6.29
CA ALA A 89 -11.57 1.51 5.67
C ALA A 89 -12.65 2.52 6.10
N TYR A 90 -13.82 2.07 6.55
CA TYR A 90 -14.92 2.92 7.01
C TYR A 90 -15.01 2.98 8.54
N ASP A 91 -13.92 2.65 9.24
CA ASP A 91 -13.82 2.70 10.69
C ASP A 91 -12.44 3.27 11.07
N THR A 92 -12.44 4.53 11.51
CA THR A 92 -11.24 5.29 11.84
C THR A 92 -10.36 4.55 12.84
N GLU A 93 -10.95 4.08 13.94
CA GLU A 93 -10.20 3.46 15.03
C GLU A 93 -9.63 2.11 14.60
N LYS A 94 -10.42 1.27 13.91
CA LYS A 94 -9.90 0.00 13.39
C LYS A 94 -8.80 0.20 12.36
N THR A 95 -8.90 1.22 11.51
CA THR A 95 -7.84 1.55 10.54
C THR A 95 -6.55 1.95 11.26
N VAL A 96 -6.62 2.82 12.28
CA VAL A 96 -5.45 3.23 13.07
C VAL A 96 -4.84 2.03 13.79
N GLN A 97 -5.66 1.19 14.43
CA GLN A 97 -5.20 -0.01 15.14
C GLN A 97 -4.50 -0.98 14.19
N HIS A 98 -5.06 -1.22 13.01
CA HIS A 98 -4.46 -2.13 12.05
C HIS A 98 -3.14 -1.59 11.48
N ALA A 99 -3.09 -0.30 11.14
CA ALA A 99 -1.87 0.36 10.69
C ALA A 99 -0.74 0.26 11.72
N ARG A 100 -1.03 0.55 13.00
CA ARG A 100 -0.06 0.42 14.11
C ARG A 100 0.44 -1.00 14.29
N LYS A 101 -0.46 -1.99 14.16
CA LYS A 101 -0.11 -3.41 14.22
C LYS A 101 0.82 -3.81 13.08
N LEU A 102 0.55 -3.37 11.85
CA LEU A 102 1.46 -3.65 10.72
C LEU A 102 2.85 -3.07 10.97
N VAL A 103 2.93 -1.82 11.43
CA VAL A 103 4.21 -1.18 11.80
C VAL A 103 4.96 -1.98 12.87
N SER A 104 4.28 -2.42 13.94
CA SER A 104 4.96 -3.18 15.00
C SER A 104 5.48 -4.55 14.52
N ILE A 105 4.75 -5.21 13.62
CA ILE A 105 5.21 -6.48 13.02
C ILE A 105 6.42 -6.22 12.10
N PHE A 106 6.46 -5.10 11.36
CA PHE A 106 7.62 -4.69 10.58
C PHE A 106 8.86 -4.42 11.45
N GLU A 107 8.70 -3.70 12.56
CA GLU A 107 9.78 -3.41 13.50
C GLU A 107 10.34 -4.71 14.12
N ALA A 108 9.46 -5.62 14.55
CA ALA A 108 9.85 -6.95 15.02
C ALA A 108 10.60 -7.77 13.96
N ASN A 109 10.40 -7.45 12.68
CA ASN A 109 11.09 -8.05 11.53
C ASN A 109 12.32 -7.26 11.04
N LYS A 110 12.80 -6.30 11.84
CA LYS A 110 13.98 -5.46 11.60
C LYS A 110 13.83 -4.49 10.42
N ILE A 111 12.60 -4.05 10.13
CA ILE A 111 12.34 -2.92 9.23
C ILE A 111 11.88 -1.74 10.09
N PRO A 112 12.67 -0.66 10.19
CA PRO A 112 12.34 0.46 11.07
C PRO A 112 11.09 1.19 10.54
N LYS A 113 10.29 1.75 11.46
CA LYS A 113 9.04 2.47 11.14
C LYS A 113 9.23 3.55 10.06
N GLU A 114 10.37 4.23 10.06
CA GLU A 114 10.71 5.29 9.11
C GLU A 114 10.90 4.77 7.68
N ARG A 115 10.95 3.45 7.48
CA ARG A 115 11.05 2.77 6.17
C ARG A 115 9.77 2.02 5.80
N VAL A 116 8.68 2.23 6.54
CA VAL A 116 7.37 1.63 6.32
C VAL A 116 6.37 2.72 5.96
N CYS A 117 5.64 2.52 4.87
CA CYS A 117 4.50 3.35 4.50
C CYS A 117 3.21 2.53 4.50
N ILE A 118 2.21 2.95 5.28
CA ILE A 118 0.93 2.26 5.37
C ILE A 118 -0.04 2.80 4.34
N LYS A 119 -0.40 1.93 3.40
CA LYS A 119 -1.36 2.21 2.34
C LYS A 119 -2.79 2.04 2.87
N ILE A 120 -3.63 3.05 2.69
CA ILE A 120 -4.98 3.11 3.27
C ILE A 120 -5.97 3.61 2.20
N PRO A 121 -7.11 2.93 1.97
CA PRO A 121 -8.15 3.40 1.05
C PRO A 121 -8.65 4.82 1.39
N ALA A 122 -8.81 5.68 0.39
CA ALA A 122 -9.16 7.09 0.56
C ALA A 122 -10.67 7.33 0.80
N THR A 123 -11.18 6.85 1.93
CA THR A 123 -12.53 7.13 2.47
C THR A 123 -12.49 8.28 3.49
N PRO A 124 -13.62 8.93 3.82
CA PRO A 124 -13.66 9.98 4.84
C PRO A 124 -13.06 9.56 6.19
N GLU A 125 -13.46 8.41 6.72
CA GLU A 125 -12.99 7.88 8.01
C GLU A 125 -11.50 7.55 7.96
N SER A 126 -11.03 6.98 6.85
CA SER A 126 -9.61 6.69 6.66
C SER A 126 -8.75 7.95 6.57
N MET A 127 -9.25 9.07 6.02
CA MET A 127 -8.49 10.32 6.03
C MET A 127 -8.32 10.87 7.45
N VAL A 128 -9.33 10.71 8.31
CA VAL A 128 -9.18 11.00 9.75
C VAL A 128 -8.14 10.08 10.38
N ALA A 129 -8.16 8.78 10.06
CA ALA A 129 -7.17 7.82 10.54
C ALA A 129 -5.74 8.19 10.07
N CYS A 130 -5.57 8.58 8.80
CA CYS A 130 -4.29 9.03 8.26
C CYS A 130 -3.73 10.23 9.02
N LYS A 131 -4.58 11.20 9.39
CA LYS A 131 -4.16 12.36 10.19
C LYS A 131 -3.62 11.94 11.55
N VAL A 132 -4.33 11.06 12.25
CA VAL A 132 -3.90 10.51 13.55
C VAL A 132 -2.58 9.75 13.41
N LEU A 133 -2.43 8.94 12.36
CA LEU A 133 -1.20 8.17 12.10
C LEU A 133 -0.01 9.08 11.78
N ALA A 134 -0.23 10.17 11.03
CA ALA A 134 0.80 11.15 10.73
C ALA A 134 1.31 11.85 12.00
N GLU A 135 0.42 12.18 12.94
CA GLU A 135 0.79 12.73 14.27
C GLU A 135 1.64 11.75 15.10
N MET A 136 1.52 10.43 14.84
CA MET A 136 2.36 9.38 15.43
C MET A 136 3.67 9.12 14.67
N GLY A 137 3.93 9.88 13.60
CA GLY A 137 5.09 9.69 12.71
C GLY A 137 5.03 8.41 11.89
N ILE A 138 3.82 7.91 11.58
CA ILE A 138 3.62 6.79 10.65
C ILE A 138 3.34 7.37 9.26
N GLN A 139 4.18 7.03 8.29
CA GLN A 139 3.97 7.43 6.90
C GLN A 139 2.76 6.70 6.33
N THR A 140 1.91 7.44 5.61
CA THR A 140 0.71 6.88 4.97
C THR A 140 0.65 7.19 3.48
N LEU A 141 0.05 6.26 2.73
CA LEU A 141 -0.30 6.44 1.33
C LEU A 141 -1.82 6.33 1.20
N ALA A 142 -2.49 7.36 0.67
CA ALA A 142 -3.91 7.28 0.34
C ALA A 142 -4.10 6.60 -1.03
N THR A 143 -4.69 5.40 -1.04
CA THR A 143 -4.98 4.59 -2.24
C THR A 143 -6.48 4.61 -2.59
N THR A 144 -6.90 3.88 -3.63
CA THR A 144 -8.29 3.90 -4.14
C THR A 144 -8.78 5.33 -4.35
N LEU A 145 -7.89 6.12 -4.95
CA LEU A 145 -8.04 7.55 -5.14
C LEU A 145 -8.32 7.80 -6.61
N PHE A 146 -9.46 8.41 -6.89
CA PHE A 146 -9.99 8.57 -8.24
C PHE A 146 -10.34 10.03 -8.58
N SER A 147 -10.17 10.94 -7.61
CA SER A 147 -10.63 12.33 -7.76
C SER A 147 -9.71 13.33 -7.07
N VAL A 148 -9.75 14.58 -7.53
CA VAL A 148 -9.01 15.70 -6.94
C VAL A 148 -9.42 15.96 -5.48
N PRO A 149 -10.71 15.95 -5.09
CA PRO A 149 -11.10 16.14 -3.70
C PRO A 149 -10.52 15.09 -2.74
N GLN A 150 -10.44 13.82 -3.15
CA GLN A 150 -9.77 12.79 -2.35
C GLN A 150 -8.28 13.08 -2.14
N ALA A 151 -7.59 13.58 -3.18
CA ALA A 151 -6.18 13.96 -3.06
C ALA A 151 -5.99 15.16 -2.12
N ILE A 152 -6.86 16.17 -2.22
CA ILE A 152 -6.83 17.33 -1.32
C ILE A 152 -7.07 16.87 0.13
N ALA A 153 -8.06 16.00 0.38
CA ALA A 153 -8.33 15.46 1.70
C ALA A 153 -7.12 14.67 2.25
N ALA A 154 -6.48 13.83 1.43
CA ALA A 154 -5.27 13.10 1.80
C ALA A 154 -4.10 14.05 2.13
N SER A 155 -3.93 15.12 1.35
CA SER A 155 -2.94 16.15 1.63
C SER A 155 -3.20 16.86 2.96
N GLN A 156 -4.46 17.21 3.25
CA GLN A 156 -4.84 17.85 4.52
C GLN A 156 -4.72 16.89 5.72
N ALA A 157 -4.83 15.59 5.48
CA ALA A 157 -4.55 14.54 6.45
C ALA A 157 -3.05 14.24 6.63
N ASN A 158 -2.16 15.01 5.99
CA ASN A 158 -0.70 14.81 6.03
C ASN A 158 -0.24 13.43 5.53
N CYS A 159 -0.97 12.83 4.58
CA CYS A 159 -0.46 11.63 3.90
C CYS A 159 0.89 11.94 3.24
N THR A 160 1.83 11.00 3.33
CA THR A 160 3.13 11.13 2.67
C THR A 160 2.97 11.01 1.16
N PHE A 161 2.09 10.11 0.72
CA PHE A 161 1.82 9.84 -0.68
C PHE A 161 0.32 9.78 -0.98
N VAL A 162 -0.03 10.08 -2.23
CA VAL A 162 -1.30 9.70 -2.85
C VAL A 162 -1.04 8.76 -4.02
N ALA A 163 -1.88 7.73 -4.18
CA ALA A 163 -1.87 6.85 -5.33
C ALA A 163 -3.15 6.99 -6.16
N PRO A 164 -3.23 8.02 -7.02
CA PRO A 164 -4.29 8.08 -8.01
C PRO A 164 -4.19 6.89 -8.96
N TYR A 165 -5.31 6.23 -9.22
CA TYR A 165 -5.34 5.08 -10.12
C TYR A 165 -5.31 5.57 -11.57
N PHE A 166 -4.33 5.07 -12.33
CA PHE A 166 -4.22 5.34 -13.75
C PHE A 166 -5.29 4.56 -14.50
N ASN A 167 -5.34 3.23 -14.33
CA ASN A 167 -6.40 2.43 -14.94
C ASN A 167 -7.54 2.15 -13.95
N GLU A 168 -8.73 1.92 -14.49
CA GLU A 168 -9.83 1.38 -13.73
C GLU A 168 -9.54 -0.04 -13.26
N LEU A 169 -9.97 -0.41 -12.06
CA LEU A 169 -9.69 -1.74 -11.51
C LEU A 169 -10.19 -2.89 -12.40
N ARG A 170 -11.30 -2.69 -13.14
CA ARG A 170 -11.92 -3.70 -13.99
C ARG A 170 -11.03 -4.16 -15.16
N VAL A 171 -10.12 -3.30 -15.65
CA VAL A 171 -9.26 -3.68 -16.80
C VAL A 171 -8.33 -4.86 -16.48
N HIS A 172 -8.10 -5.14 -15.20
CA HIS A 172 -7.28 -6.27 -14.74
C HIS A 172 -8.03 -7.60 -14.73
N PHE A 173 -9.37 -7.57 -14.84
CA PHE A 173 -10.23 -8.77 -14.84
C PHE A 173 -10.97 -8.96 -16.16
N GLU A 174 -11.14 -7.89 -16.94
CA GLU A 174 -11.83 -7.87 -18.21
C GLU A 174 -10.89 -7.32 -19.30
N PRO A 175 -10.10 -8.17 -19.99
CA PRO A 175 -9.12 -7.73 -20.99
C PRO A 175 -9.73 -6.92 -22.14
N SER A 176 -11.03 -7.11 -22.42
CA SER A 176 -11.77 -6.36 -23.44
C SER A 176 -11.96 -4.87 -23.10
N LEU A 177 -11.82 -4.49 -21.83
CA LEU A 177 -11.85 -3.09 -21.40
C LEU A 177 -10.51 -2.38 -21.60
N TRP A 178 -9.42 -3.13 -21.84
CA TRP A 178 -8.12 -2.54 -22.09
C TRP A 178 -8.16 -1.74 -23.40
N ARG A 179 -7.73 -0.49 -23.32
CA ARG A 179 -7.58 0.38 -24.48
C ARG A 179 -6.11 0.72 -24.64
N ASP A 180 -5.62 0.54 -25.86
CA ASP A 180 -4.31 1.05 -26.23
C ASP A 180 -4.47 2.50 -26.68
N TYR A 181 -3.85 3.40 -25.94
CA TYR A 181 -3.85 4.84 -26.24
C TYR A 181 -2.56 5.17 -26.96
N THR A 182 -2.64 5.87 -28.10
CA THR A 182 -1.44 6.27 -28.86
C THR A 182 -0.53 7.18 -28.03
N HIS A 183 -1.12 8.11 -27.26
CA HIS A 183 -0.41 8.99 -26.35
C HIS A 183 -1.00 8.87 -24.94
N PRO A 184 -0.71 7.81 -24.16
CA PRO A 184 -1.37 7.56 -22.88
C PRO A 184 -1.26 8.72 -21.87
N ALA A 185 -0.17 9.48 -21.93
CA ALA A 185 0.02 10.65 -21.07
C ALA A 185 -0.97 11.80 -21.36
N GLU A 186 -1.49 11.88 -22.58
CA GLU A 186 -2.39 12.94 -23.06
C GLU A 186 -3.83 12.42 -23.18
N ASP A 187 -3.99 11.22 -23.72
CA ASP A 187 -5.28 10.66 -24.12
C ASP A 187 -5.99 9.91 -22.99
N HIS A 188 -5.25 9.37 -22.02
CA HIS A 188 -5.86 8.56 -20.96
C HIS A 188 -6.67 9.46 -20.02
N PRO A 189 -7.96 9.16 -19.74
CA PRO A 189 -8.82 10.02 -18.91
C PRO A 189 -8.21 10.35 -17.54
N SER A 190 -7.61 9.35 -16.87
CA SER A 190 -6.95 9.53 -15.57
C SER A 190 -5.68 10.40 -15.62
N SER A 191 -5.07 10.60 -16.79
CA SER A 191 -3.91 11.51 -16.94
C SER A 191 -4.29 12.93 -16.55
N GLN A 192 -5.45 13.41 -17.02
CA GLN A 192 -5.97 14.74 -16.67
C GLN A 192 -6.24 14.88 -15.17
N THR A 193 -6.79 13.83 -14.54
CA THR A 193 -6.99 13.79 -13.08
C THR A 193 -5.65 13.91 -12.34
N ILE A 194 -4.62 13.17 -12.75
CA ILE A 194 -3.30 13.21 -12.12
C ILE A 194 -2.64 14.59 -12.28
N VAL A 195 -2.74 15.20 -13.46
CA VAL A 195 -2.28 16.58 -13.72
C VAL A 195 -3.01 17.56 -12.81
N SER A 196 -4.33 17.43 -12.68
CA SER A 196 -5.15 18.30 -11.82
C SER A 196 -4.79 18.15 -10.35
N ILE A 197 -4.50 16.92 -9.88
CA ILE A 197 -4.01 16.67 -8.51
C ILE A 197 -2.67 17.38 -8.29
N LYS A 198 -1.73 17.27 -9.24
CA LYS A 198 -0.42 17.94 -9.14
C LYS A 198 -0.57 19.46 -9.07
N GLN A 199 -1.43 20.04 -9.91
CA GLN A 199 -1.72 21.48 -9.88
C GLN A 199 -2.36 21.92 -8.56
N ALA A 200 -3.33 21.16 -8.04
CA ALA A 200 -3.92 21.42 -6.74
C ALA A 200 -2.87 21.39 -5.61
N PHE A 201 -1.95 20.43 -5.64
CA PHE A 201 -0.87 20.32 -4.65
C PHE A 201 0.11 21.48 -4.74
N GLN A 202 0.44 21.96 -5.94
CA GLN A 202 1.27 23.15 -6.13
C GLN A 202 0.60 24.39 -5.52
N THR A 203 -0.68 24.61 -5.80
CA THR A 203 -1.45 25.74 -5.25
C THR A 203 -1.57 25.68 -3.73
N LEU A 204 -1.67 24.48 -3.15
CA LEU A 204 -1.77 24.26 -1.71
C LEU A 204 -0.40 24.19 -1.01
N GLU A 205 0.71 24.33 -1.76
CA GLU A 205 2.08 24.11 -1.26
C GLU A 205 2.23 22.77 -0.52
N SER A 206 1.53 21.74 -1.01
CA SER A 206 1.49 20.43 -0.38
C SER A 206 2.85 19.72 -0.44
N LYS A 207 3.21 19.07 0.66
CA LYS A 207 4.37 18.16 0.75
C LYS A 207 4.04 16.73 0.36
N THR A 208 2.76 16.41 0.15
CA THR A 208 2.32 15.08 -0.24
C THR A 208 2.76 14.77 -1.66
N GLN A 209 3.36 13.59 -1.86
CA GLN A 209 3.88 13.19 -3.16
C GLN A 209 2.84 12.41 -3.98
N VAL A 210 2.83 12.61 -5.29
CA VAL A 210 1.92 11.91 -6.21
C VAL A 210 2.64 10.69 -6.79
N MET A 211 2.17 9.49 -6.45
CA MET A 211 2.71 8.20 -6.90
C MET A 211 1.61 7.40 -7.62
N PRO A 212 1.36 7.63 -8.91
CA PRO A 212 0.28 6.96 -9.63
C PRO A 212 0.39 5.43 -9.56
N ALA A 213 -0.75 4.75 -9.38
CA ALA A 213 -0.83 3.30 -9.37
C ALA A 213 -1.46 2.78 -10.67
N ARG A 214 -1.04 1.57 -11.08
CA ARG A 214 -1.56 0.87 -12.24
C ARG A 214 -2.60 -0.17 -11.84
#